data_AF-A0A7C2KAH9-F1
#
_entry.id   AF-A0A7C2KAH9-F1
#
_cell.length_a   1.000
_cell.length_b   1.000
_cell.length_c   1.000
_cell.angle_alpha   90.00
_cell.angle_beta   90.00
_cell.angle_gamma   90.00
#
_symmetry.space_group_name_H-M   'P 1'
#
loop_
_entity.id
_entity.type
_entity.pdbx_description
1 polymer ?
#
loop_
_entity_poly.entity_id
_entity_poly.type
_entity_poly.pdbx_seq_one_letter_code
_entity_poly.pdbx_strand_id
1 'polypeptide(L)'
;MDGRSPGHAASLESRAMADYRRGNLTAAADGFAAARQAYASANEPLKAAEMANNLCVALVSLGRGEEAVQAVEGTAEVFARAGDRVRASQALGNLASALEAAGRLDRAQAVFDQAIEGFRSAGDREGESQTWHALSRLQLRLGQTFGAAASAQAALDSHPRPGIVRRVLRSLLRRSLPRP
;
A
#
# COMPACT_ATOMS: atom_id res chain seq x y z
N MET A 1 20.72 -2.15 33.19
CA MET A 1 21.05 -2.33 31.76
C MET A 1 20.18 -3.49 31.31
N ASP A 2 18.89 -3.25 31.07
CA ASP A 2 17.90 -4.33 31.13
C ASP A 2 17.20 -4.51 29.78
N GLY A 3 17.68 -5.49 29.02
CA GLY A 3 16.88 -6.71 28.87
C GLY A 3 15.77 -6.77 27.81
N ARG A 4 15.76 -5.96 26.75
CA ARG A 4 14.92 -6.29 25.58
C ARG A 4 15.79 -6.74 24.42
N SER A 5 16.09 -8.03 24.43
CA SER A 5 16.79 -8.71 23.35
C SER A 5 15.98 -8.66 22.05
N PRO A 6 16.63 -8.71 20.86
CA PRO A 6 15.95 -8.78 19.56
C PRO A 6 14.89 -9.89 19.47
N GLY A 7 15.06 -10.98 20.25
CA GLY A 7 14.10 -12.08 20.34
C GLY A 7 12.74 -11.68 20.94
N HIS A 8 12.69 -10.68 21.84
CA HIS A 8 11.43 -10.20 22.41
C HIS A 8 10.57 -9.48 21.36
N ALA A 9 11.17 -8.61 20.55
CA ALA A 9 10.47 -7.89 19.50
C ALA A 9 9.92 -8.85 18.43
N ALA A 10 10.74 -9.80 17.98
CA ALA A 10 10.33 -10.82 17.01
C ALA A 10 9.21 -11.74 17.52
N SER A 11 9.20 -12.04 18.82
CA SER A 11 8.11 -12.82 19.44
C SER A 11 6.79 -12.05 19.45
N LEU A 12 6.82 -10.75 19.81
CA LEU A 12 5.65 -9.88 19.75
C LEU A 12 5.09 -9.78 18.33
N GLU A 13 5.97 -9.56 17.35
CA GLU A 13 5.63 -9.52 15.93
C GLU A 13 4.96 -10.84 15.48
N SER A 14 5.58 -11.99 15.79
CA SER A 14 5.07 -13.30 15.39
C SER A 14 3.67 -13.57 15.96
N ARG A 15 3.44 -13.18 17.22
CA ARG A 15 2.12 -13.28 17.86
C ARG A 15 1.11 -12.34 17.21
N ALA A 16 1.48 -11.08 16.96
CA ALA A 16 0.63 -10.10 16.30
C ALA A 16 0.22 -10.56 14.88
N MET A 17 1.16 -11.12 14.12
CA MET A 17 0.87 -11.73 12.81
C MET A 17 -0.06 -12.95 12.92
N ALA A 18 0.06 -13.75 13.97
CA ALA A 18 -0.84 -14.88 14.21
C ALA A 18 -2.25 -14.42 14.56
N ASP A 19 -2.38 -13.36 15.38
CA ASP A 19 -3.67 -12.74 15.69
C ASP A 19 -4.30 -12.11 14.46
N TYR A 20 -3.50 -11.42 13.63
CA TYR A 20 -3.97 -10.86 12.37
C TYR A 20 -4.52 -11.94 11.43
N ARG A 21 -3.78 -13.05 11.26
CA ARG A 21 -4.22 -14.20 10.45
C ARG A 21 -5.49 -14.88 10.98
N ARG A 22 -5.75 -14.80 12.30
CA ARG A 22 -6.98 -15.29 12.93
C ARG A 22 -8.14 -14.30 12.86
N GLY A 23 -7.93 -13.09 12.34
CA GLY A 23 -8.94 -12.03 12.34
C GLY A 23 -9.10 -11.31 13.68
N ASN A 24 -8.22 -11.57 14.66
CA ASN A 24 -8.21 -10.90 15.96
C ASN A 24 -7.57 -9.51 15.82
N LEU A 25 -8.20 -8.62 15.06
CA LEU A 25 -7.61 -7.37 14.58
C LEU A 25 -7.19 -6.43 15.72
N THR A 26 -7.94 -6.35 16.82
CA THR A 26 -7.57 -5.54 17.99
C THR A 26 -6.28 -6.05 18.64
N ALA A 27 -6.19 -7.36 18.90
CA ALA A 27 -4.98 -7.97 19.47
C ALA A 27 -3.79 -7.84 18.52
N ALA A 28 -4.02 -7.94 17.21
CA ALA A 28 -3.00 -7.71 16.20
C ALA A 28 -2.48 -6.27 16.24
N ALA A 29 -3.36 -5.27 16.29
CA ALA A 29 -2.98 -3.86 16.39
C ALA A 29 -2.15 -3.60 17.66
N ASP A 30 -2.62 -4.06 18.83
CA ASP A 30 -1.88 -3.89 20.09
C ASP A 30 -0.51 -4.59 20.04
N GLY A 31 -0.46 -5.78 19.44
CA GLY A 31 0.76 -6.54 19.24
C GLY A 31 1.76 -5.85 18.31
N PHE A 32 1.31 -5.31 17.17
CA PHE A 32 2.16 -4.55 16.24
C PHE A 32 2.65 -3.25 16.88
N ALA A 33 1.82 -2.56 17.66
CA ALA A 33 2.23 -1.37 18.41
C ALA A 33 3.34 -1.69 19.43
N ALA A 34 3.20 -2.79 20.17
CA ALA A 34 4.22 -3.25 21.12
C ALA A 34 5.51 -3.68 20.41
N ALA A 35 5.41 -4.43 19.30
CA ALA A 35 6.55 -4.86 18.49
C ALA A 35 7.30 -3.65 17.89
N ARG A 36 6.56 -2.64 17.38
CA ARG A 36 7.12 -1.38 16.89
C ARG A 36 7.95 -0.69 17.95
N GLN A 37 7.41 -0.55 19.17
CA GLN A 37 8.11 0.07 20.28
C GLN A 37 9.37 -0.73 20.68
N ALA A 38 9.28 -2.07 20.69
CA ALA A 38 10.42 -2.92 21.00
C ALA A 38 11.55 -2.77 19.97
N TYR A 39 11.23 -2.78 18.67
CA TYR A 39 12.21 -2.56 17.60
C TYR A 39 12.80 -1.14 17.63
N ALA A 40 12.00 -0.12 17.96
CA ALA A 40 12.50 1.24 18.14
C ALA A 40 13.52 1.32 19.29
N SER A 41 13.23 0.70 20.43
CA SER A 41 14.15 0.62 21.58
C SER A 41 15.40 -0.21 21.29
N ALA A 42 15.33 -1.18 20.38
CA ALA A 42 16.46 -1.97 19.90
C ALA A 42 17.28 -1.26 18.81
N ASN A 43 16.92 -0.02 18.44
CA ASN A 43 17.54 0.74 17.36
C ASN A 43 17.46 0.02 15.99
N GLU A 44 16.33 -0.64 15.72
CA GLU A 44 16.02 -1.33 14.46
C GLU A 44 14.91 -0.58 13.70
N PRO A 45 15.20 0.61 13.12
CA PRO A 45 14.17 1.51 12.58
C PRO A 45 13.39 0.92 11.41
N LEU A 46 14.02 0.08 10.58
CA LEU A 46 13.34 -0.57 9.45
C LEU A 46 12.28 -1.58 9.90
N LYS A 47 12.55 -2.31 10.98
CA LYS A 47 11.58 -3.24 11.55
C LYS A 47 10.47 -2.49 12.31
N ALA A 48 10.82 -1.39 12.99
CA ALA A 48 9.81 -0.52 13.57
C ALA A 48 8.87 0.07 12.49
N ALA A 49 9.40 0.50 11.36
CA ALA A 49 8.64 0.96 10.20
C ALA A 49 7.76 -0.14 9.60
N GLU A 50 8.25 -1.38 9.53
CA GLU A 50 7.44 -2.53 9.09
C GLU A 50 6.27 -2.81 10.05
N MET A 51 6.50 -2.72 11.35
CA MET A 51 5.42 -2.84 12.34
C MET A 51 4.42 -1.68 12.29
N ALA A 52 4.86 -0.47 11.95
CA ALA A 52 3.99 0.68 11.71
C ALA A 52 3.04 0.45 10.52
N ASN A 53 3.55 -0.10 9.41
CA ASN A 53 2.73 -0.52 8.27
C ASN A 53 1.69 -1.57 8.68
N ASN A 54 2.10 -2.62 9.39
CA ASN A 54 1.20 -3.69 9.82
C ASN A 54 0.14 -3.20 10.81
N LEU A 55 0.52 -2.31 11.74
CA LEU A 55 -0.41 -1.64 12.65
C LEU A 55 -1.46 -0.84 11.88
N CYS A 56 -1.02 -0.05 10.89
CA CYS A 56 -1.92 0.72 10.03
C CYS A 56 -2.96 -0.16 9.34
N VAL A 57 -2.52 -1.28 8.73
CA VAL A 57 -3.44 -2.22 8.06
C VAL A 57 -4.48 -2.80 9.04
N ALA A 58 -4.07 -3.18 10.25
CA ALA A 58 -4.99 -3.66 11.27
C ALA A 58 -5.99 -2.57 11.71
N LEU A 59 -5.53 -1.33 11.90
CA LEU A 59 -6.37 -0.20 12.29
C LEU A 59 -7.36 0.21 11.20
N VAL A 60 -6.94 0.22 9.92
CA VAL A 60 -7.85 0.43 8.78
C VAL A 60 -8.94 -0.64 8.76
N SER A 61 -8.57 -1.90 8.98
CA SER A 61 -9.53 -3.03 9.03
C SER A 61 -10.51 -2.92 10.20
N LEU A 62 -10.13 -2.23 11.28
CA LEU A 62 -10.99 -1.90 12.43
C LEU A 62 -11.82 -0.61 12.23
N GLY A 63 -11.65 0.10 11.11
CA GLY A 63 -12.28 1.42 10.88
C GLY A 63 -11.68 2.56 11.69
N ARG A 64 -10.51 2.37 12.32
CA ARG A 64 -9.81 3.36 13.15
C ARG A 64 -8.88 4.23 12.30
N GLY A 65 -9.45 4.96 11.35
CA GLY A 65 -8.71 5.68 10.31
C GLY A 65 -7.68 6.70 10.82
N GLU A 66 -8.06 7.58 11.76
CA GLU A 66 -7.13 8.58 12.30
C GLU A 66 -5.94 7.96 13.04
N GLU A 67 -6.18 6.88 13.78
CA GLU A 67 -5.11 6.14 14.46
C GLU A 67 -4.20 5.42 13.45
N ALA A 68 -4.76 4.92 12.34
CA ALA A 68 -3.98 4.33 11.26
C ALA A 68 -3.06 5.37 10.60
N VAL A 69 -3.55 6.60 10.38
CA VAL A 69 -2.75 7.71 9.85
C VAL A 69 -1.57 8.00 10.78
N GLN A 70 -1.83 8.15 12.08
CA GLN A 70 -0.78 8.38 13.09
C GLN A 70 0.23 7.24 13.15
N ALA A 71 -0.21 5.99 12.95
CA ALA A 71 0.67 4.83 13.00
C ALA A 71 1.68 4.82 11.86
N VAL A 72 1.28 5.19 10.64
CA VAL A 72 2.10 5.05 9.42
C VAL A 72 2.77 6.35 8.95
N GLU A 73 2.39 7.51 9.49
CA GLU A 73 3.01 8.79 9.17
C GLU A 73 4.53 8.76 9.41
N GLY A 74 5.32 9.25 8.45
CA GLY A 74 6.79 9.23 8.51
C GLY A 74 7.46 7.89 8.15
N THR A 75 6.67 6.82 7.92
CA THR A 75 7.21 5.47 7.67
C THR A 75 7.88 5.38 6.29
N ALA A 76 7.34 6.06 5.29
CA ALA A 76 7.89 6.07 3.93
C ALA A 76 9.31 6.66 3.88
N GLU A 77 9.55 7.73 4.66
CA GLU A 77 10.84 8.40 4.76
C GLU A 77 11.91 7.50 5.39
N VAL A 78 11.52 6.63 6.34
CA VAL A 78 12.44 5.65 6.95
C VAL A 78 12.96 4.67 5.89
N PHE A 79 12.06 4.09 5.09
CA PHE A 79 12.44 3.19 4.00
C PHE A 79 13.20 3.90 2.88
N ALA A 80 12.78 5.11 2.51
CA ALA A 80 13.45 5.90 1.48
C ALA A 80 14.90 6.25 1.85
N ARG A 81 15.16 6.62 3.11
CA ARG A 81 16.53 6.87 3.62
C ARG A 81 17.42 5.64 3.59
N ALA A 82 16.84 4.45 3.70
CA ALA A 82 17.55 3.18 3.55
C ALA A 82 17.69 2.72 2.08
N GLY A 83 17.17 3.48 1.13
CA GLY A 83 17.20 3.14 -0.30
C GLY A 83 16.14 2.13 -0.73
N ASP A 84 15.25 1.69 0.16
CA ASP A 84 14.18 0.76 -0.16
C ASP A 84 12.94 1.50 -0.71
N ARG A 85 13.00 1.78 -2.01
CA ARG A 85 11.93 2.52 -2.70
C ARG A 85 10.61 1.75 -2.75
N VAL A 86 10.66 0.42 -2.83
CA VAL A 86 9.45 -0.42 -2.87
C VAL A 86 8.72 -0.33 -1.53
N ARG A 87 9.41 -0.54 -0.41
CA ARG A 87 8.78 -0.41 0.92
C ARG A 87 8.34 1.02 1.23
N ALA A 88 9.05 2.03 0.73
CA ALA A 88 8.61 3.42 0.83
C ALA A 88 7.27 3.64 0.12
N SER A 89 7.11 3.13 -1.10
CA SER A 89 5.85 3.19 -1.85
C SER A 89 4.72 2.40 -1.18
N GLN A 90 5.01 1.23 -0.61
CA GLN A 90 4.04 0.48 0.18
C GLN A 90 3.54 1.28 1.40
N ALA A 91 4.44 1.96 2.11
CA ALA A 91 4.07 2.83 3.22
C ALA A 91 3.20 4.01 2.79
N LEU A 92 3.46 4.60 1.62
CA LEU A 92 2.59 5.63 1.03
C LEU A 92 1.20 5.07 0.68
N GLY A 93 1.11 3.88 0.08
CA GLY A 93 -0.17 3.23 -0.21
C GLY A 93 -1.00 2.92 1.05
N ASN A 94 -0.32 2.54 2.14
CA ASN A 94 -0.95 2.35 3.45
C ASN A 94 -1.43 3.69 4.05
N LEU A 95 -0.62 4.75 3.96
CA LEU A 95 -1.03 6.10 4.39
C LEU A 95 -2.25 6.60 3.61
N ALA A 96 -2.29 6.40 2.29
CA ALA A 96 -3.45 6.74 1.48
C ALA A 96 -4.70 5.97 1.92
N SER A 97 -4.57 4.66 2.18
CA SER A 97 -5.68 3.83 2.68
C SER A 97 -6.15 4.27 4.08
N ALA A 98 -5.23 4.68 4.96
CA ALA A 98 -5.55 5.24 6.26
C ALA A 98 -6.28 6.59 6.14
N LEU A 99 -5.84 7.47 5.23
CA LEU A 99 -6.50 8.73 4.93
C LEU A 99 -7.91 8.51 4.35
N GLU A 100 -8.09 7.51 3.48
CA GLU A 100 -9.40 7.09 2.98
C GLU A 100 -10.32 6.66 4.14
N ALA A 101 -9.82 5.81 5.04
CA ALA A 101 -10.55 5.36 6.22
C ALA A 101 -10.89 6.51 7.19
N ALA A 102 -10.04 7.54 7.27
CA ALA A 102 -10.27 8.77 8.03
C ALA A 102 -11.21 9.77 7.31
N GLY A 103 -11.69 9.47 6.10
CA GLY A 103 -12.55 10.37 5.31
C GLY A 103 -11.82 11.54 4.65
N ARG A 104 -10.48 11.53 4.61
CA ARG A 104 -9.63 12.59 4.05
C ARG A 104 -9.31 12.29 2.58
N LEU A 105 -10.36 12.23 1.77
CA LEU A 105 -10.34 11.59 0.44
C LEU A 105 -9.42 12.31 -0.56
N ASP A 106 -9.39 13.65 -0.58
CA ASP A 106 -8.51 14.42 -1.48
C ASP A 106 -7.03 14.16 -1.17
N ARG A 107 -6.68 14.08 0.12
CA ARG A 107 -5.31 13.73 0.54
C ARG A 107 -4.99 12.28 0.20
N ALA A 108 -5.94 11.36 0.38
CA ALA A 108 -5.75 9.95 0.04
C ALA A 108 -5.40 9.78 -1.45
N GLN A 109 -6.13 10.46 -2.35
CA GLN A 109 -5.85 10.44 -3.78
C GLN A 109 -4.43 10.93 -4.10
N ALA A 110 -4.03 12.10 -3.57
CA ALA A 110 -2.69 12.63 -3.79
C ALA A 110 -1.58 11.69 -3.30
N VAL A 111 -1.79 11.00 -2.18
CA VAL A 111 -0.82 10.04 -1.64
C VAL A 111 -0.81 8.73 -2.45
N PHE A 112 -1.96 8.28 -2.98
CA PHE A 112 -1.99 7.16 -3.93
C PHE A 112 -1.18 7.47 -5.19
N ASP A 113 -1.30 8.68 -5.74
CA ASP A 113 -0.51 9.10 -6.91
C ASP A 113 1.00 9.07 -6.62
N GLN A 114 1.43 9.49 -5.42
CA GLN A 114 2.83 9.39 -4.99
C GLN A 114 3.30 7.94 -4.88
N ALA A 115 2.48 7.05 -4.31
CA ALA A 115 2.80 5.63 -4.19
C ALA A 115 2.97 4.98 -5.57
N ILE A 116 2.06 5.27 -6.52
CA ILE A 116 2.10 4.82 -7.92
C ILE A 116 3.42 5.23 -8.58
N GLU A 117 3.78 6.51 -8.49
CA GLU A 117 5.01 7.01 -9.13
C GLU A 117 6.27 6.40 -8.50
N GLY A 118 6.25 6.17 -7.18
CA GLY A 118 7.33 5.47 -6.50
C GLY A 118 7.47 4.01 -6.93
N PHE A 119 6.36 3.27 -7.06
CA PHE A 119 6.38 1.88 -7.55
C PHE A 119 6.87 1.81 -9.01
N ARG A 120 6.38 2.72 -9.86
CA ARG A 120 6.86 2.86 -11.25
C ARG A 120 8.36 3.11 -11.31
N SER A 121 8.85 4.06 -10.51
CA SER A 121 10.28 4.41 -10.44
C SER A 121 11.14 3.28 -9.87
N ALA A 122 10.57 2.42 -9.03
CA ALA A 122 11.22 1.21 -8.51
C ALA A 122 11.12 0.01 -9.47
N GLY A 123 10.34 0.12 -10.55
CA GLY A 123 10.07 -0.98 -11.49
C GLY A 123 9.11 -2.05 -10.95
N ASP A 124 8.44 -1.80 -9.82
CA ASP A 124 7.48 -2.72 -9.21
C ASP A 124 6.09 -2.53 -9.83
N ARG A 125 5.85 -3.29 -10.90
CA ARG A 125 4.59 -3.24 -11.65
C ARG A 125 3.40 -3.80 -10.88
N GLU A 126 3.62 -4.76 -9.99
CA GLU A 126 2.54 -5.34 -9.19
C GLU A 126 2.08 -4.32 -8.14
N GLY A 127 3.01 -3.67 -7.44
CA GLY A 127 2.68 -2.58 -6.51
C GLY A 127 1.99 -1.41 -7.21
N GLU A 128 2.45 -1.02 -8.40
CA GLU A 128 1.82 0.01 -9.23
C GLU A 128 0.36 -0.36 -9.56
N SER A 129 0.13 -1.57 -10.07
CA SER A 129 -1.20 -2.11 -10.42
C SER A 129 -2.18 -2.12 -9.26
N GLN A 130 -1.74 -2.66 -8.11
CA GLN A 130 -2.56 -2.74 -6.90
C GLN A 130 -2.96 -1.35 -6.41
N THR A 131 -2.05 -0.39 -6.50
CA THR A 131 -2.31 1.00 -6.08
C THR A 131 -3.29 1.70 -7.02
N TRP A 132 -3.18 1.47 -8.34
CA TRP A 132 -4.17 1.96 -9.30
C TRP A 132 -5.57 1.38 -9.07
N HIS A 133 -5.67 0.10 -8.72
CA HIS A 133 -6.96 -0.50 -8.34
C HIS A 133 -7.55 0.15 -7.08
N ALA A 134 -6.73 0.42 -6.06
CA ALA A 134 -7.16 1.10 -4.85
C ALA A 134 -7.70 2.51 -5.16
N LEU A 135 -6.97 3.29 -5.97
CA LEU A 135 -7.38 4.63 -6.41
C LEU A 135 -8.67 4.61 -7.24
N SER A 136 -8.80 3.66 -8.18
CA SER A 136 -10.04 3.50 -8.96
C SER A 136 -11.25 3.27 -8.06
N ARG A 137 -11.09 2.42 -7.03
CA ARG A 137 -12.12 2.13 -6.03
C ARG A 137 -12.50 3.38 -5.22
N LEU A 138 -11.52 4.19 -4.81
CA LEU A 138 -11.74 5.46 -4.13
C LEU A 138 -12.53 6.44 -5.02
N GLN A 139 -12.13 6.57 -6.29
CA GLN A 139 -12.79 7.47 -7.25
C GLN A 139 -14.23 7.06 -7.54
N LEU A 140 -14.54 5.76 -7.57
CA LEU A 140 -15.93 5.28 -7.66
C LEU A 140 -16.75 5.72 -6.44
N ARG A 141 -16.20 5.63 -5.23
CA ARG A 141 -16.87 6.10 -4.00
C ARG A 141 -17.14 7.61 -4.01
N LEU A 142 -16.28 8.38 -4.68
CA LEU A 142 -16.42 9.82 -4.88
C LEU A 142 -17.38 10.20 -6.03
N GLY A 143 -17.92 9.23 -6.77
CA GLY A 143 -18.74 9.49 -7.96
C GLY A 143 -17.94 9.96 -9.19
N GLN A 144 -16.60 9.87 -9.15
CA GLN A 144 -15.71 10.29 -10.22
C GLN A 144 -15.52 9.16 -11.26
N THR A 145 -16.60 8.80 -11.96
CA THR A 145 -16.65 7.60 -12.82
C THR A 145 -15.59 7.59 -13.92
N PHE A 146 -15.32 8.73 -14.54
CA PHE A 146 -14.27 8.85 -15.58
C PHE A 146 -12.86 8.66 -15.01
N GLY A 147 -12.58 9.24 -13.83
CA GLY A 147 -11.30 9.05 -13.14
C GLY A 147 -11.08 7.58 -12.79
N ALA A 148 -12.10 6.93 -12.24
CA ALA A 148 -12.06 5.52 -11.89
C ALA A 148 -11.78 4.61 -13.10
N ALA A 149 -12.40 4.89 -14.25
CA ALA A 149 -12.16 4.15 -15.48
C ALA A 149 -10.71 4.32 -15.98
N ALA A 150 -10.17 5.54 -15.92
CA ALA A 150 -8.78 5.81 -16.27
C ALA A 150 -7.80 5.07 -15.34
N SER A 151 -8.04 5.12 -14.03
CA SER A 151 -7.22 4.40 -13.04
C SER A 151 -7.30 2.88 -13.22
N ALA A 152 -8.49 2.34 -13.52
CA ALA A 152 -8.65 0.91 -13.80
C ALA A 152 -7.89 0.49 -15.08
N GLN A 153 -7.92 1.32 -16.12
CA GLN A 153 -7.14 1.09 -17.33
C GLN A 153 -5.63 1.12 -17.06
N ALA A 154 -5.16 2.08 -16.25
CA ALA A 154 -3.75 2.16 -15.86
C ALA A 154 -3.29 0.93 -15.06
N ALA A 155 -4.14 0.38 -14.18
CA ALA A 155 -3.84 -0.88 -13.48
C ALA A 155 -3.60 -2.03 -14.47
N LEU A 156 -4.45 -2.17 -15.49
CA LEU A 156 -4.29 -3.18 -16.53
C LEU A 156 -3.02 -2.99 -17.35
N ASP A 157 -2.68 -1.74 -17.68
CA ASP A 157 -1.51 -1.42 -18.50
C ASP A 157 -0.18 -1.56 -17.75
N SER A 158 -0.20 -1.43 -16.42
CA SER A 158 0.98 -1.67 -15.58
C SER A 158 1.47 -3.13 -15.63
N HIS A 159 0.59 -4.09 -15.96
CA HIS A 159 0.96 -5.44 -16.34
C HIS A 159 1.00 -5.59 -17.87
N PRO A 160 2.16 -5.80 -18.50
CA PRO A 160 2.19 -6.17 -19.91
C PRO A 160 1.76 -7.64 -20.06
N ARG A 161 0.46 -7.92 -20.02
CA ARG A 161 -0.09 -9.12 -20.66
C ARG A 161 -0.56 -8.75 -22.07
N PRO A 162 -0.04 -9.37 -23.15
CA PRO A 162 -0.54 -9.16 -24.50
C PRO A 162 -1.88 -9.88 -24.69
N GLY A 163 -2.93 -9.36 -24.06
CA GLY A 163 -4.23 -10.02 -23.94
C GLY A 163 -5.27 -9.47 -24.90
N ILE A 164 -5.35 -10.06 -26.10
CA ILE A 164 -6.51 -10.07 -27.01
C ILE A 164 -6.94 -8.73 -27.62
N VAL A 165 -7.21 -7.67 -26.85
CA VAL A 165 -7.75 -6.40 -27.37
C VAL A 165 -6.82 -5.77 -28.39
N ARG A 166 -5.51 -5.74 -28.11
CA ARG A 166 -4.51 -5.25 -29.08
C ARG A 166 -4.41 -6.14 -30.33
N ARG A 167 -4.62 -7.46 -30.21
CA ARG A 167 -4.65 -8.40 -31.36
C ARG A 167 -5.90 -8.17 -32.22
N VAL A 168 -7.05 -7.98 -31.58
CA VAL A 168 -8.33 -7.69 -32.24
C VAL A 168 -8.29 -6.32 -32.91
N LEU A 169 -7.82 -5.28 -32.24
CA LEU A 169 -7.65 -3.95 -32.83
C LEU A 169 -6.71 -3.98 -34.04
N ARG A 170 -5.58 -4.69 -33.96
CA ARG A 170 -4.64 -4.82 -35.10
C ARG A 170 -5.23 -5.62 -36.26
N SER A 171 -6.04 -6.64 -35.96
CA SER A 171 -6.74 -7.43 -36.98
C SER A 171 -7.86 -6.65 -37.66
N LEU A 172 -8.57 -5.79 -36.92
CA LEU A 172 -9.61 -4.92 -37.45
C LEU A 172 -9.01 -3.81 -38.31
N LEU A 173 -7.99 -3.11 -37.81
CA LEU A 173 -7.31 -2.04 -38.53
C LEU A 173 -6.61 -2.52 -39.82
N ARG A 174 -6.16 -3.79 -39.88
CA ARG A 174 -5.62 -4.40 -41.11
C ARG A 174 -6.67 -4.76 -42.16
N ARG A 175 -7.94 -4.91 -41.77
CA ARG A 175 -9.06 -5.17 -42.70
C ARG A 175 -9.72 -3.89 -43.22
N SER A 176 -9.51 -2.76 -42.54
CA SER A 176 -10.10 -1.47 -42.89
C SER A 176 -9.27 -0.63 -43.88
N LEU A 177 -8.04 -1.03 -44.17
CA LEU A 177 -7.19 -0.32 -45.13
C LEU A 177 -7.38 -0.92 -46.53
N PRO A 178 -7.83 -0.13 -47.53
CA PRO A 178 -7.83 -0.58 -48.91
C PRO A 178 -6.39 -0.88 -49.33
N ARG A 179 -6.18 -2.06 -49.92
CA ARG A 179 -4.89 -2.42 -50.50
C ARG A 179 -4.64 -1.52 -51.72
N PRO A 180 -3.42 -1.01 -51.92
CA PRO A 180 -3.05 -0.36 -53.18
C PRO A 180 -3.11 -1.35 -54.35
#